data_AF-A0AAD4N8J0-F1
#
_entry.id   AF-A0AAD4N8J0-F1
#
_cell.length_a   1.000
_cell.length_b   1.000
_cell.length_c   1.000
_cell.angle_alpha   90.00
_cell.angle_beta   90.00
_cell.angle_gamma   90.00
#
_symmetry.space_group_name_H-M   'P 1'
#
loop_
_entity.id
_entity.type
_entity.pdbx_description
1 polymer ?
#
loop_
_entity_poly.entity_id
_entity_poly.type
_entity_poly.pdbx_seq_one_letter_code
_entity_poly.pdbx_strand_id
1 'polypeptide(L)'
;MNQESDVGSNNNHSEISEEGKNVRSVTCAKCGSLVLRSGIGTYLKDFPFDLPLMYQKRDKKVDEVDQIETEKLSDWWFVTDMFAFENVGFTHSFNGRKFLACADCEVGPIGVVDTLDATSRYLISLERILHK
;
A
#
# COMPACT_ATOMS: atom_id res chain seq x y z
N MET A 1 23.07 -8.88 30.68
CA MET A 1 21.84 -8.17 31.07
C MET A 1 22.05 -6.74 30.58
N ASN A 2 21.55 -6.34 29.42
CA ASN A 2 20.16 -6.44 28.98
C ASN A 2 20.04 -6.73 27.47
N GLN A 3 19.05 -7.57 27.16
CA GLN A 3 18.45 -7.76 25.84
C GLN A 3 17.47 -6.61 25.55
N GLU A 4 16.94 -6.65 24.31
CA GLU A 4 15.80 -5.95 23.71
C GLU A 4 16.23 -4.91 22.66
N SER A 5 15.76 -4.93 21.42
CA SER A 5 14.59 -5.61 20.84
C SER A 5 14.80 -5.86 19.34
N ASP A 6 14.52 -7.09 18.92
CA ASP A 6 14.45 -7.57 17.54
C ASP A 6 13.31 -6.86 16.78
N VAL A 7 13.65 -6.16 15.71
CA VAL A 7 12.69 -5.47 14.84
C VAL A 7 12.04 -6.55 13.96
N GLY A 8 10.73 -6.75 14.16
CA GLY A 8 9.94 -7.80 13.56
C GLY A 8 10.18 -7.97 12.06
N SER A 9 10.85 -9.06 11.69
CA SER A 9 10.91 -9.54 10.32
C SER A 9 9.55 -10.12 9.95
N ASN A 10 8.70 -9.32 9.30
CA ASN A 10 7.47 -9.81 8.67
C ASN A 10 7.87 -10.80 7.56
N ASN A 11 7.76 -12.09 7.86
CA ASN A 11 8.20 -13.17 6.98
C ASN A 11 7.16 -13.39 5.87
N ASN A 12 7.04 -12.43 4.95
CA ASN A 12 6.06 -12.43 3.84
C ASN A 12 6.35 -13.50 2.75
N HIS A 13 7.33 -14.38 2.97
CA HIS A 13 7.77 -15.37 2.00
C HIS A 13 6.68 -16.38 1.61
N SER A 14 5.68 -16.64 2.48
CA SER A 14 4.54 -17.50 2.13
C SER A 14 3.60 -16.89 1.10
N GLU A 15 3.66 -15.57 0.90
CA GLU A 15 2.77 -14.84 0.00
C GLU A 15 3.32 -14.67 -1.41
N ILE A 16 4.56 -15.10 -1.64
CA ILE A 16 5.30 -14.86 -2.87
C ILE A 16 5.56 -16.20 -3.55
N SER A 17 5.10 -16.33 -4.79
CA SER A 17 5.35 -17.51 -5.62
C SER A 17 6.80 -17.55 -6.10
N GLU A 18 7.22 -18.68 -6.67
CA GLU A 18 8.54 -18.81 -7.32
C GLU A 18 8.75 -17.77 -8.44
N GLU A 19 7.67 -17.31 -9.07
CA GLU A 19 7.68 -16.27 -10.11
C GLU A 19 7.66 -14.84 -9.53
N GLY A 20 7.71 -14.70 -8.20
CA GLY A 20 7.63 -13.41 -7.53
C GLY A 20 6.23 -12.80 -7.53
N LYS A 21 5.16 -13.61 -7.69
CA LYS A 21 3.78 -13.13 -7.72
C LYS A 21 3.06 -13.35 -6.40
N ASN A 22 1.99 -12.58 -6.14
CA ASN A 22 1.13 -12.84 -4.98
C ASN A 22 0.42 -14.20 -5.11
N VAL A 23 0.68 -15.12 -4.18
CA VAL A 23 0.06 -16.45 -4.18
C VAL A 23 -1.45 -16.35 -3.91
N ARG A 24 -1.82 -15.49 -2.97
CA ARG A 24 -3.19 -15.31 -2.49
C ARG A 24 -3.79 -14.01 -3.00
N SER A 25 -5.12 -13.93 -2.95
CA SER A 25 -5.81 -12.69 -3.31
C SER A 25 -5.57 -11.64 -2.23
N VAL A 26 -5.46 -10.38 -2.64
CA VAL A 26 -5.25 -9.23 -1.76
C VAL A 26 -6.59 -8.58 -1.50
N THR A 27 -6.90 -8.33 -0.24
CA THR A 27 -8.15 -7.72 0.20
C THR A 27 -7.91 -6.52 1.11
N CYS A 28 -8.86 -5.60 1.16
CA CYS A 28 -8.84 -4.48 2.09
C CYS A 28 -8.84 -4.99 3.54
N ALA A 29 -7.88 -4.53 4.34
CA ALA A 29 -7.78 -4.91 5.75
C ALA A 29 -8.97 -4.45 6.61
N LYS A 30 -9.72 -3.43 6.16
CA LYS A 30 -10.86 -2.89 6.90
C LYS A 30 -12.18 -3.61 6.64
N CYS A 31 -12.55 -3.79 5.37
CA CYS A 31 -13.87 -4.33 4.99
C CYS A 31 -13.80 -5.67 4.25
N GLY A 32 -12.61 -6.14 3.87
CA GLY A 32 -12.43 -7.39 3.12
C GLY A 32 -12.72 -7.29 1.62
N SER A 33 -12.96 -6.09 1.08
CA SER A 33 -13.13 -5.86 -0.37
C SER A 33 -11.95 -6.42 -1.16
N LEU A 34 -12.23 -7.07 -2.29
CA LEU A 34 -11.19 -7.65 -3.15
C LEU A 34 -10.45 -6.54 -3.90
N VAL A 35 -9.14 -6.44 -3.67
CA VAL A 35 -8.26 -5.43 -4.28
C VAL A 35 -7.57 -6.01 -5.51
N LEU A 36 -6.97 -7.19 -5.38
CA LEU A 36 -6.16 -7.81 -6.42
C LEU A 36 -6.31 -9.34 -6.37
N ARG A 37 -6.48 -9.99 -7.52
CA ARG A 37 -6.51 -11.47 -7.59
C ARG A 37 -5.11 -12.06 -7.41
N SER A 38 -5.05 -13.34 -7.05
CA SER A 38 -3.82 -14.14 -7.04
C SER A 38 -3.11 -14.08 -8.40
N GLY A 39 -1.78 -14.00 -8.39
CA GLY A 39 -0.93 -14.07 -9.59
C GLY A 39 -0.74 -12.74 -10.33
N ILE A 40 -1.42 -11.67 -9.92
CA ILE A 40 -1.39 -10.39 -10.64
C ILE A 40 -0.21 -9.52 -10.19
N GLY A 41 -0.11 -9.27 -8.89
CA GLY A 41 0.90 -8.40 -8.29
C GLY A 41 2.27 -9.05 -8.27
N THR A 42 3.28 -8.31 -8.74
CA THR A 42 4.69 -8.70 -8.62
C THR A 42 5.27 -8.14 -7.33
N TYR A 43 6.00 -8.94 -6.57
CA TYR A 43 6.62 -8.49 -5.34
C TYR A 43 7.76 -7.51 -5.64
N LEU A 44 7.73 -6.36 -4.96
CA LEU A 44 8.77 -5.35 -5.00
C LEU A 44 9.24 -5.10 -3.55
N LYS A 45 10.48 -5.49 -3.26
CA LYS A 45 11.13 -5.31 -1.95
C LYS A 45 12.10 -4.14 -1.96
N ASP A 46 12.51 -3.71 -0.77
CA ASP A 46 13.55 -2.69 -0.55
C ASP A 46 13.27 -1.37 -1.31
N PHE A 47 11.99 -1.01 -1.48
CA PHE A 47 11.56 0.22 -2.15
C PHE A 47 10.90 1.16 -1.12
N PRO A 48 11.69 1.93 -0.35
CA PRO A 48 11.16 2.76 0.73
C PRO A 48 10.35 3.94 0.19
N PHE A 49 9.14 4.11 0.71
CA PHE A 49 8.27 5.23 0.39
C PHE A 49 7.51 5.70 1.64
N ASP A 50 7.50 7.01 1.88
CA ASP A 50 6.75 7.64 2.96
C ASP A 50 5.28 7.81 2.53
N LEU A 51 4.43 6.88 2.99
CA LEU A 51 3.00 6.85 2.66
C LEU A 51 2.19 7.56 3.76
N PRO A 52 1.26 8.47 3.42
CA PRO A 52 0.38 9.09 4.42
C PRO A 52 -0.32 8.04 5.27
N LEU A 53 -0.40 8.25 6.58
CA LEU A 53 -1.17 7.36 7.46
C LEU A 53 -2.61 7.24 6.98
N MET A 54 -3.19 6.03 7.11
CA MET A 54 -4.59 5.78 6.72
C MET A 54 -5.60 6.61 7.52
N TYR A 55 -5.19 7.07 8.71
CA TYR A 55 -5.97 7.97 9.55
C TYR A 55 -5.08 9.12 10.01
N GLN A 56 -5.49 10.34 9.70
CA GLN A 56 -4.82 11.56 10.18
C GLN A 56 -5.45 11.99 11.51
N LYS A 57 -4.63 12.47 12.46
CA LYS A 57 -5.13 13.08 13.69
C LYS A 57 -5.93 14.35 13.38
N ARG A 58 -7.07 14.52 14.04
CA ARG A 58 -8.00 15.65 13.80
C ARG A 58 -7.59 16.96 14.49
N ASP A 59 -6.76 16.89 15.53
CA ASP A 59 -6.43 18.04 16.39
C ASP A 59 -5.29 18.92 15.87
N LYS A 60 -5.00 18.90 14.56
CA LYS A 60 -3.99 19.77 13.97
C LYS A 60 -4.51 21.20 14.00
N LYS A 61 -3.72 22.12 14.56
CA LYS A 61 -4.05 23.55 14.53
C LYS A 61 -4.13 24.00 13.08
N VAL A 62 -4.96 25.00 12.80
CA VAL A 62 -5.24 25.51 11.43
C VAL A 62 -3.97 25.95 10.69
N ASP A 63 -2.88 26.22 11.41
CA ASP A 63 -1.57 26.59 10.85
C ASP A 63 -0.64 25.38 10.56
N GLU A 64 -1.07 24.14 10.84
CA GLU A 64 -0.31 22.87 10.67
C GLU A 64 -0.88 21.96 9.56
N VAL A 65 -1.70 22.51 8.67
CA VAL A 65 -2.33 21.78 7.54
C VAL A 65 -1.27 21.10 6.64
N ASP A 66 -0.02 21.57 6.68
CA ASP A 66 1.11 21.04 5.92
C ASP A 66 1.77 19.79 6.53
N GLN A 67 1.46 19.39 7.77
CA GLN A 67 2.09 18.23 8.39
C GLN A 67 1.23 16.97 8.22
N ILE A 68 1.15 16.41 7.01
CA ILE A 68 0.60 15.05 6.84
C ILE A 68 1.51 14.05 7.53
N GLU A 69 0.95 13.26 8.46
CA GLU A 69 1.70 12.19 9.09
C GLU A 69 1.87 11.04 8.09
N THR A 70 3.10 10.54 7.96
CA THR A 70 3.47 9.45 7.05
C THR A 70 4.14 8.32 7.82
N GLU A 71 4.12 7.12 7.24
CA GLU A 71 4.95 6.00 7.67
C GLU A 71 5.77 5.47 6.50
N LYS A 72 6.96 4.94 6.79
CA LYS A 72 7.87 4.41 5.78
C LYS A 72 7.59 2.93 5.55
N LEU A 73 7.19 2.59 4.33
CA LEU A 73 6.87 1.24 3.90
C LEU A 73 7.83 0.84 2.78
N SER A 74 8.23 -0.44 2.71
CA SER A 74 9.27 -0.89 1.75
C SER A 74 8.85 -2.07 0.88
N ASP A 75 7.76 -2.74 1.22
CA ASP A 75 7.28 -3.95 0.55
C ASP A 75 5.96 -3.72 -0.16
N TRP A 76 5.94 -4.01 -1.46
CA TRP A 76 4.82 -3.69 -2.34
C TRP A 76 4.42 -4.84 -3.25
N TRP A 77 3.13 -4.89 -3.58
CA TRP A 77 2.65 -5.50 -4.81
C TRP A 77 2.67 -4.45 -5.91
N PHE A 78 3.53 -4.69 -6.89
CA PHE A 78 3.66 -3.90 -8.10
C PHE A 78 2.70 -4.41 -9.18
N VAL A 79 1.92 -3.47 -9.74
CA VAL A 79 0.98 -3.71 -10.84
C VAL A 79 1.20 -2.64 -11.91
N THR A 80 1.15 -3.03 -13.19
CA THR A 80 1.36 -2.14 -14.34
C THR A 80 0.07 -1.66 -14.99
N ASP A 81 -1.03 -2.37 -14.79
CA ASP A 81 -2.32 -2.09 -15.43
C ASP A 81 -3.38 -1.80 -14.37
N MET A 82 -4.02 -0.64 -14.48
CA MET A 82 -5.10 -0.25 -13.55
C MET A 82 -6.33 -1.15 -13.71
N PHE A 83 -6.54 -1.73 -14.90
CA PHE A 83 -7.66 -2.64 -15.17
C PHE A 83 -7.49 -4.02 -14.53
N ALA A 84 -6.30 -4.30 -13.97
CA ALA A 84 -6.05 -5.54 -13.24
C ALA A 84 -6.55 -5.50 -11.78
N PHE A 85 -6.95 -4.33 -11.27
CA PHE A 85 -7.56 -4.20 -9.95
C PHE A 85 -9.06 -4.56 -9.99
N GLU A 86 -9.56 -5.07 -8.87
CA GLU A 86 -10.97 -5.41 -8.73
C GLU A 86 -11.75 -4.24 -8.10
N ASN A 87 -11.44 -3.84 -6.85
CA ASN A 87 -12.15 -2.77 -6.14
C ASN A 87 -11.18 -1.75 -5.51
N VAL A 88 -10.55 -0.95 -6.36
CA VAL A 88 -9.62 0.13 -5.98
C VAL A 88 -10.13 1.49 -6.42
N GLY A 89 -10.10 2.46 -5.49
CA GLY A 89 -10.32 3.87 -5.75
C GLY A 89 -9.00 4.64 -5.90
N PHE A 90 -9.02 5.71 -6.68
CA PHE A 90 -7.89 6.62 -6.87
C PHE A 90 -8.22 7.98 -6.24
N THR A 91 -7.31 8.51 -5.42
CA THR A 91 -7.50 9.84 -4.85
C THR A 91 -7.29 10.94 -5.90
N HIS A 92 -7.77 12.14 -5.58
CA HIS A 92 -7.24 13.34 -6.23
C HIS A 92 -5.74 13.48 -5.98
N SER A 93 -5.07 14.18 -6.89
CA SER A 93 -3.65 14.45 -6.74
C SER A 93 -3.39 15.35 -5.53
N PHE A 94 -2.54 14.91 -4.63
CA PHE A 94 -2.03 15.68 -3.50
C PHE A 94 -0.51 15.73 -3.60
N ASN A 95 0.07 16.93 -3.59
CA ASN A 95 1.51 17.16 -3.81
C ASN A 95 2.06 16.43 -5.06
N GLY A 96 1.30 16.46 -6.15
CA GLY A 96 1.68 15.84 -7.42
C GLY A 96 1.58 14.31 -7.46
N ARG A 97 1.05 13.67 -6.41
CA ARG A 97 0.89 12.20 -6.34
C ARG A 97 -0.56 11.80 -6.16
N LYS A 98 -0.93 10.66 -6.71
CA LYS A 98 -2.22 10.00 -6.45
C LYS A 98 -1.99 8.79 -5.57
N PHE A 99 -2.97 8.50 -4.73
CA PHE A 99 -2.95 7.34 -3.86
C PHE A 99 -4.10 6.40 -4.18
N LEU A 100 -3.95 5.15 -3.73
CA LEU A 100 -4.93 4.09 -3.89
C LEU A 100 -5.69 3.94 -2.58
N ALA A 101 -7.00 3.80 -2.64
CA ALA A 101 -7.88 3.54 -1.50
C ALA A 101 -8.78 2.34 -1.79
N CYS A 102 -9.39 1.76 -0.76
CA CYS A 102 -10.45 0.78 -0.98
C CYS A 102 -11.67 1.44 -1.63
N ALA A 103 -12.20 0.87 -2.71
CA ALA A 103 -13.39 1.42 -3.38
C ALA A 103 -14.67 1.31 -2.53
N ASP A 104 -14.77 0.30 -1.66
CA ASP A 104 -16.02 0.03 -0.93
C ASP A 104 -16.14 0.81 0.39
N CYS A 105 -15.04 0.98 1.11
CA CYS A 105 -15.05 1.65 2.43
C CYS A 105 -14.28 2.97 2.44
N GLU A 106 -13.69 3.37 1.31
CA GLU A 106 -12.91 4.59 1.11
C GLU A 106 -11.68 4.75 2.03
N VAL A 107 -11.40 3.76 2.88
CA VAL A 107 -10.23 3.77 3.74
C VAL A 107 -8.98 3.60 2.90
N GLY A 108 -8.05 4.51 3.09
CA GLY A 108 -6.76 4.55 2.43
C GLY A 108 -5.85 5.61 3.03
N PRO A 109 -4.62 5.76 2.50
CA PRO A 109 -4.17 5.07 1.30
C PRO A 109 -3.73 3.63 1.58
N ILE A 110 -4.08 2.69 0.72
CA ILE A 110 -3.55 1.30 0.73
C ILE A 110 -2.35 1.15 -0.22
N GLY A 111 -2.07 2.18 -1.01
CA GLY A 111 -1.02 2.19 -2.02
C GLY A 111 -0.80 3.55 -2.65
N VAL A 112 0.11 3.61 -3.60
CA VAL A 112 0.49 4.83 -4.33
C VAL A 112 0.55 4.59 -5.84
N VAL A 113 0.20 5.62 -6.61
CA VAL A 113 0.51 5.69 -8.03
C VAL A 113 1.90 6.31 -8.19
N ASP A 114 2.87 5.48 -8.56
CA ASP A 114 4.21 5.92 -8.90
C ASP A 114 4.25 6.31 -10.38
N THR A 115 4.33 7.62 -10.62
CA THR A 115 4.39 8.24 -11.96
C THR A 115 5.79 8.73 -12.32
N LEU A 116 6.85 8.16 -11.73
CA LEU A 116 8.22 8.58 -12.02
C LEU A 116 8.65 8.32 -13.47
N ASP A 117 7.95 7.44 -14.20
CA ASP A 117 8.27 7.04 -15.58
C ASP A 117 7.12 7.34 -16.56
N ALA A 118 7.36 7.16 -17.86
CA ALA A 118 6.34 7.30 -18.91
C ALA A 118 5.15 6.33 -18.75
N THR A 119 5.31 5.29 -17.93
CA THR A 119 4.27 4.33 -17.56
C THR A 119 3.95 4.47 -16.08
N SER A 120 2.65 4.59 -15.77
CA SER A 120 2.20 4.59 -14.38
C SER A 120 2.41 3.22 -13.76
N ARG A 121 3.03 3.20 -12.57
CA ARG A 121 3.24 2.02 -11.74
C ARG A 121 2.32 2.11 -10.53
N TYR A 122 1.65 1.02 -10.17
CA TYR A 122 0.74 0.98 -9.03
C TYR A 122 1.34 0.09 -7.94
N LEU A 123 1.53 0.65 -6.76
CA LEU A 123 2.16 -0.04 -5.63
C LEU A 123 1.13 -0.20 -4.51
N ILE A 124 0.81 -1.43 -4.14
CA ILE A 124 -0.06 -1.76 -2.99
C ILE A 124 0.83 -2.21 -1.84
N SER A 125 0.75 -1.55 -0.68
CA SER A 125 1.56 -1.92 0.48
C SER A 125 1.11 -3.26 1.04
N LEU A 126 2.06 -4.17 1.31
CA LEU A 126 1.78 -5.45 1.98
C LEU A 126 1.28 -5.26 3.42
N GLU A 127 1.64 -4.15 4.07
CA GLU A 127 1.32 -3.86 5.47
C GLU A 127 -0.11 -3.31 5.66
N ARG A 128 -0.75 -2.83 4.59
CA ARG A 128 -2.07 -2.18 4.63
C ARG A 128 -3.20 -3.02 4.02
N ILE A 129 -2.94 -4.28 3.74
CA ILE A 129 -3.87 -5.24 3.12
C ILE A 129 -3.88 -6.57 3.88
N LEU A 130 -4.77 -7.48 3.46
CA LEU A 130 -4.79 -8.85 3.93
C LEU A 130 -4.77 -9.82 2.75
N HIS A 131 -3.98 -10.89 2.87
CA HIS A 131 -3.94 -12.00 1.93
C HIS A 131 -5.00 -13.05 2.30
N LYS A 132 -5.82 -13.46 1.34
CA LYS A 132 -6.88 -14.47 1.50
C LYS A 132 -6.83 -15.52 0.40
#